data_AF-A0A7X8YX15-F1
#
_entry.id   AF-A0A7X8YX15-F1
#
_cell.length_a   1.000
_cell.length_b   1.000
_cell.length_c   1.000
_cell.angle_alpha   90.00
_cell.angle_beta   90.00
_cell.angle_gamma   90.00
#
_symmetry.space_group_name_H-M   'P 1'
#
loop_
_entity.id
_entity.type
_entity.pdbx_description
1 polymer ?
#
loop_
_entity_poly.entity_id
_entity_poly.type
_entity_poly.pdbx_seq_one_letter_code
_entity_poly.pdbx_strand_id
1 'polypeptide(L)'
;MTPHGVVAPFCSGCEILIASPMKEPESEDPRAVIGLLDPSARAHITPSLLSFSAPWPRFLTMLENMGASFLITYVWEDIRRRFGH
;
A
#
# COMPACT_ATOMS: atom_id res chain seq x y z
N MET A 1 -6.19 -7.98 15.11
CA MET A 1 -5.37 -7.46 14.00
C MET A 1 -4.13 -8.32 13.89
N THR A 2 -3.94 -9.00 12.77
CA THR A 2 -2.66 -9.68 12.49
C THR A 2 -1.66 -8.63 11.97
N PRO A 3 -0.34 -8.80 12.18
CA PRO A 3 0.65 -7.88 11.63
C PRO A 3 0.84 -8.04 10.10
N HIS A 4 0.02 -8.85 9.42
CA HIS A 4 0.21 -9.30 8.04
C HIS A 4 -0.72 -8.59 7.03
N GLY A 5 -1.15 -7.37 7.34
CA GLY A 5 -2.07 -6.59 6.50
C GLY A 5 -1.48 -6.07 5.18
N VAL A 6 -0.19 -6.28 4.95
CA VAL A 6 0.53 -5.89 3.73
C VAL A 6 1.43 -7.03 3.30
N VAL A 7 1.52 -7.27 1.99
CA VAL A 7 2.41 -8.29 1.39
C VAL A 7 3.30 -7.67 0.32
N ALA A 8 4.45 -8.31 0.08
CA ALA A 8 5.39 -7.97 -0.98
C ALA A 8 5.73 -9.25 -1.76
N PRO A 9 4.85 -9.71 -2.67
CA PRO A 9 5.09 -10.94 -3.41
C PRO A 9 6.24 -10.76 -4.41
N PHE A 10 6.99 -11.84 -4.64
CA PHE A 10 8.03 -11.87 -5.67
C PHE A 10 7.44 -12.39 -6.99
N CYS A 11 6.97 -11.47 -7.83
CA CYS A 11 6.49 -11.76 -9.17
C CYS A 11 6.74 -10.57 -10.12
N SER A 12 6.25 -10.62 -11.36
CA SER A 12 6.48 -9.53 -12.33
C SER A 12 5.85 -8.22 -11.87
N GLY A 13 6.43 -7.09 -12.27
CA GLY A 13 5.96 -5.77 -11.80
C GLY A 13 4.48 -5.50 -12.09
N CYS A 14 3.97 -5.94 -13.24
CA CYS A 14 2.56 -5.81 -13.58
C CYS A 14 1.66 -6.73 -12.73
N GLU A 15 2.13 -7.92 -12.37
CA GLU A 15 1.42 -8.83 -11.49
C GLU A 15 1.32 -8.27 -10.07
N ILE A 16 2.43 -7.76 -9.51
CA ILE A 16 2.41 -7.13 -8.18
C ILE A 16 1.51 -5.88 -8.18
N LEU A 17 1.55 -5.08 -9.25
CA LEU A 17 0.81 -3.82 -9.35
C LEU A 17 -0.70 -4.03 -9.52
N ILE A 18 -1.11 -5.04 -10.29
CA ILE A 18 -2.50 -5.20 -10.74
C ILE A 18 -3.07 -6.55 -10.29
N ALA A 19 -2.51 -7.67 -10.76
CA ALA A 19 -3.15 -8.97 -10.62
C ALA A 19 -3.22 -9.47 -9.16
N SER A 20 -2.16 -9.31 -8.38
CA SER A 20 -2.14 -9.70 -6.97
C SER A 20 -3.16 -8.89 -6.15
N PRO A 21 -3.16 -7.54 -6.19
CA PRO A 21 -4.16 -6.73 -5.50
C PRO A 21 -5.60 -7.03 -5.91
N MET A 22 -5.84 -7.37 -7.18
CA MET A 22 -7.18 -7.69 -7.69
C MET A 22 -7.71 -9.03 -7.19
N LYS A 23 -6.86 -9.95 -6.72
CA LYS A 23 -7.25 -11.24 -6.12
C LYS A 23 -7.53 -11.15 -4.63
N GLU A 24 -6.91 -10.20 -3.93
CA GLU A 24 -7.07 -10.04 -2.47
C GLU A 24 -8.52 -9.82 -1.99
N PRO A 25 -9.45 -9.18 -2.74
CA PRO A 25 -10.86 -9.09 -2.34
C PRO A 25 -11.58 -10.44 -2.15
N GLU A 26 -11.04 -11.54 -2.70
CA GLU A 26 -11.59 -12.89 -2.51
C GLU A 26 -11.16 -13.51 -1.16
N SER A 27 -10.19 -12.92 -0.47
CA SER A 27 -9.71 -13.34 0.86
C SER A 27 -10.65 -12.86 1.97
N GLU A 28 -10.74 -13.63 3.06
CA GLU A 28 -11.43 -13.21 4.29
C GLU A 28 -10.77 -11.96 4.95
N ASP A 29 -9.45 -11.80 4.76
CA ASP A 29 -8.68 -10.63 5.22
C ASP A 29 -7.84 -10.10 4.05
N PRO A 30 -8.40 -9.19 3.22
CA PRO A 30 -7.69 -8.62 2.06
C PRO A 30 -6.49 -7.76 2.50
N ARG A 31 -5.33 -8.03 1.91
CA ARG A 31 -4.07 -7.35 2.23
C ARG A 31 -3.74 -6.31 1.16
N ALA A 32 -3.06 -5.25 1.56
CA ALA A 32 -2.45 -4.35 0.58
C ALA A 32 -1.16 -4.96 0.02
N VAL A 33 -0.75 -4.53 -1.17
CA VAL A 33 0.41 -5.07 -1.86
C VAL A 33 1.42 -3.95 -2.12
N ILE A 34 2.66 -4.14 -1.70
CA ILE A 34 3.79 -3.30 -2.10
C ILE A 34 4.47 -3.94 -3.30
N GLY A 35 4.76 -3.12 -4.32
CA GLY A 35 5.33 -3.62 -5.56
C GLY A 35 6.37 -2.73 -6.22
N LEU A 36 6.65 -3.07 -7.48
CA LEU A 36 7.78 -2.57 -8.25
C LEU A 36 9.14 -2.95 -7.65
N LEU A 37 9.24 -4.19 -7.18
CA LEU A 37 10.43 -4.76 -6.54
C LEU A 37 11.21 -5.72 -7.47
N ASP A 38 10.63 -6.13 -8.59
CA ASP A 38 11.25 -7.07 -9.53
C ASP A 38 12.34 -6.40 -10.39
N PRO A 39 13.45 -7.11 -10.71
CA PRO A 39 14.55 -6.54 -11.48
C PRO A 39 14.13 -5.93 -12.81
N SER A 40 13.16 -6.54 -13.50
CA SER A 40 12.66 -6.03 -14.78
C SER A 40 12.00 -4.66 -14.64
N ALA A 41 11.17 -4.42 -13.62
CA ALA A 41 10.64 -3.09 -13.36
C ALA A 41 11.72 -2.13 -12.85
N ARG A 42 12.60 -2.58 -11.94
CA ARG A 42 13.66 -1.74 -11.33
C ARG A 42 14.64 -1.14 -12.34
N ALA A 43 14.84 -1.79 -13.49
CA ALA A 43 15.68 -1.27 -14.56
C ALA A 43 15.05 -0.07 -15.31
N HIS A 44 13.74 0.15 -15.18
CA HIS A 44 12.98 1.08 -16.03
C HIS A 44 12.20 2.17 -15.25
N ILE A 45 12.28 2.17 -13.92
CA ILE A 45 11.57 3.14 -13.07
C ILE A 45 12.54 3.97 -12.22
N THR A 46 12.05 5.09 -11.69
CA THR A 46 12.83 5.94 -10.79
C THR A 46 13.29 5.15 -9.56
N PRO A 47 14.56 5.30 -9.11
CA PRO A 47 15.09 4.56 -7.97
C PRO A 47 14.27 4.70 -6.67
N SER A 48 13.63 5.84 -6.46
CA SER A 48 12.79 6.11 -5.28
C SER A 48 11.32 5.74 -5.45
N LEU A 49 10.89 5.23 -6.60
CA LEU A 49 9.51 4.88 -6.86
C LEU A 49 9.19 3.46 -6.35
N LEU A 50 8.08 3.33 -5.63
CA LEU A 50 7.45 2.08 -5.22
C LEU A 50 5.95 2.17 -5.49
N SER A 51 5.27 1.03 -5.59
CA SER A 51 3.81 0.99 -5.63
C SER A 51 3.23 0.48 -4.31
N PHE A 52 2.05 0.99 -3.97
CA PHE A 52 1.22 0.49 -2.89
C PHE A 52 -0.21 0.37 -3.41
N SER A 53 -0.67 -0.87 -3.62
CA SER A 53 -1.99 -1.17 -4.14
C SER A 53 -2.87 -1.67 -2.98
N ALA A 54 -3.89 -0.90 -2.63
CA ALA A 54 -4.88 -1.29 -1.63
C ALA A 54 -6.15 -1.81 -2.34
N PRO A 55 -6.55 -3.08 -2.10
CA PRO A 55 -7.83 -3.58 -2.61
C PRO A 55 -9.00 -2.76 -2.07
N TRP A 56 -10.08 -2.65 -2.83
CA TRP A 56 -11.20 -1.75 -2.48
C TRP A 56 -11.78 -1.98 -1.08
N PRO A 57 -12.11 -3.22 -0.65
CA PRO A 57 -12.61 -3.45 0.71
C PRO A 57 -11.62 -2.98 1.80
N ARG A 58 -10.33 -3.26 1.57
CA ARG A 58 -9.24 -2.85 2.48
C ARG A 58 -9.13 -1.34 2.56
N PHE A 59 -9.26 -0.65 1.44
CA PHE A 59 -9.23 0.81 1.38
C PHE A 59 -10.41 1.43 2.14
N LEU A 60 -11.62 0.87 2.02
CA LEU A 60 -12.79 1.32 2.80
C LEU A 60 -12.53 1.20 4.31
N THR A 61 -11.99 0.06 4.77
CA THR A 61 -11.61 -0.11 6.18
C THR A 61 -10.54 0.89 6.61
N MET A 62 -9.58 1.23 5.74
CA MET A 62 -8.61 2.29 6.04
C MET A 62 -9.30 3.63 6.25
N LEU A 63 -10.27 3.99 5.38
CA LEU A 63 -11.04 5.24 5.48
C LEU A 63 -11.86 5.31 6.78
N GLU A 64 -12.58 4.24 7.13
CA GLU A 64 -13.37 4.15 8.35
C GLU A 64 -12.51 4.36 9.61
N ASN A 65 -11.28 3.83 9.59
CA ASN A 65 -10.35 3.98 10.71
C ASN A 65 -9.65 5.34 10.78
N MET A 66 -9.70 6.18 9.72
CA MET A 66 -8.93 7.43 9.65
C MET A 66 -9.15 8.33 10.87
N GLY A 67 -10.41 8.53 11.27
CA GLY A 67 -10.78 9.42 12.38
C GLY A 67 -10.34 8.93 13.76
N ALA A 68 -10.08 7.63 13.92
CA ALA A 68 -9.58 7.03 15.15
C ALA A 68 -8.08 6.64 15.06
N SER A 69 -7.43 6.95 13.94
CA SER A 69 -6.04 6.58 13.68
C SER A 69 -5.04 7.65 14.12
N PHE A 70 -3.76 7.35 13.96
CA PHE A 70 -2.67 8.32 14.17
C PHE A 70 -2.77 9.58 13.29
N LEU A 71 -3.60 9.57 12.23
CA LEU A 71 -3.68 10.69 11.28
C LEU A 71 -4.20 11.98 11.92
N ILE A 72 -4.94 11.88 13.02
CA ILE A 72 -5.45 13.02 13.79
C ILE A 72 -4.49 13.47 14.91
N THR A 73 -3.30 12.87 15.01
CA THR A 73 -2.33 13.17 16.08
C THR A 73 -1.29 14.20 15.62
N TYR A 74 -0.68 14.90 16.58
CA TYR A 74 0.34 15.92 16.33
C TYR A 74 1.52 15.44 15.46
N VAL A 75 1.87 14.15 15.55
CA VAL A 75 2.96 13.55 14.75
C VAL A 75 2.66 13.70 13.25
N TRP A 76 1.42 13.49 12.84
CA TRP A 76 1.04 13.63 11.43
C TRP A 76 0.86 15.09 11.00
N GLU A 77 0.58 16.00 11.93
CA GLU A 77 0.64 17.44 11.66
C GLU A 77 2.07 17.90 11.36
N ASP A 78 3.07 17.40 12.11
CA ASP A 78 4.49 17.66 11.85
C ASP A 78 4.92 17.12 10.48
N ILE A 79 4.52 15.89 10.16
CA ILE A 79 4.80 15.27 8.86
C ILE A 79 4.15 16.08 7.73
N ARG A 80 2.89 16.50 7.88
CA ARG A 80 2.20 17.32 6.88
C ARG A 80 2.92 18.65 6.64
N ARG A 81 3.40 19.31 7.70
CA ARG A 81 4.21 20.53 7.61
C ARG A 81 5.53 20.33 6.82
N ARG A 82 6.12 19.13 6.88
CA ARG A 82 7.33 18.81 6.10
C ARG A 82 7.06 18.69 4.59
N PHE A 83 5.86 18.29 4.20
CA PHE A 83 5.46 18.12 2.80
C PHE A 83 4.72 19.33 2.21
N GLY A 84 4.21 20.24 3.05
CA GLY A 84 3.66 21.52 2.61
C GLY A 84 4.78 22.48 2.20
N HIS A 85 4.69 23.01 0.99
CA HIS A 85 5.28 24.30 0.64
C HIS A 85 4.30 25.39 1.07
#